data_AF-A0A1V2JNJ4-F1
#
_entry.id   AF-A0A1V2JNJ4-F1
#
_cell.length_a   1.000
_cell.length_b   1.000
_cell.length_c   1.000
_cell.angle_alpha   90.00
_cell.angle_beta   90.00
_cell.angle_gamma   90.00
#
_symmetry.space_group_name_H-M   'P 1'
#
loop_
_entity.id
_entity.type
_entity.pdbx_description
1 polymer ?
#
loop_
_entity_poly.entity_id
_entity_poly.type
_entity_poly.pdbx_seq_one_letter_code
_entity_poly.pdbx_strand_id
1 'polypeptide(L)' 'MLKVKRVLLLLMVIVIVLAVLAFVLENQHAITLSFLGLSTAQLPVSIFVVLALITGMLIGPVFTLLTRRHDRRKQAAAGP' A
#
# COMPACT_ATOMS: atom_id res chain seq x y z
N MET A 1 18.94 17.10 10.99
CA MET A 1 17.56 16.85 10.49
C MET A 1 17.41 15.55 9.70
N LEU A 2 18.28 15.24 8.73
CA LEU A 2 18.17 14.04 7.87
C LEU A 2 18.24 12.69 8.63
N LYS A 3 19.09 12.57 9.66
CA LYS A 3 19.21 11.35 10.47
C LYS A 3 17.95 11.06 11.29
N VAL A 4 17.41 12.07 11.98
CA VAL A 4 16.16 11.97 12.76
C VAL A 4 14.98 11.59 11.84
N LYS A 5 14.89 12.21 10.67
CA LYS A 5 13.84 11.92 9.68
C LYS A 5 13.91 10.47 9.17
N ARG A 6 15.13 9.93 8.99
CA ARG A 6 15.35 8.53 8.58
C ARG A 6 15.00 7.54 9.69
N VAL A 7 15.37 7.86 10.93
CA VAL A 7 15.02 7.04 12.11
C VAL A 7 13.51 7.01 12.31
N LEU A 8 12.84 8.16 12.18
CA LEU A 8 11.38 8.25 12.29
C LEU A 8 10.68 7.45 11.18
N LEU A 9 11.18 7.52 9.95
CA LEU A 9 10.63 6.73 8.83
C LEU A 9 10.82 5.23 9.08
N LEU A 10 12.00 4.81 9.54
CA LEU A 10 12.26 3.41 9.89
C LEU A 10 11.31 2.93 10.99
N LEU A 11 11.14 3.73 12.06
CA LEU A 11 10.22 3.42 13.15
C LEU A 11 8.78 3.28 12.65
N MET A 12 8.33 4.19 11.78
CA MET A 12 7.00 4.12 11.18
C MET A 12 6.81 2.83 10.36
N VAL A 13 7.80 2.45 9.55
CA VAL A 13 7.76 1.18 8.79
C VAL A 13 7.68 -0.02 9.74
N ILE A 14 8.48 -0.04 10.81
CA ILE A 14 8.45 -1.11 11.81
C ILE A 14 7.07 -1.22 12.46
N VAL A 15 6.47 -0.10 12.87
CA VAL A 15 5.12 -0.07 13.46
C VAL A 15 4.08 -0.63 12.49
N ILE A 16 4.15 -0.25 11.20
CA ILE A 16 3.25 -0.79 10.17
C ILE A 16 3.43 -2.30 10.02
N VAL A 17 4.67 -2.80 9.95
CA VAL A 17 4.96 -4.24 9.85
C VAL A 17 4.40 -4.99 11.05
N LEU A 18 4.64 -4.48 12.27
CA LEU A 18 4.12 -5.10 13.50
C LEU A 18 2.59 -5.11 13.54
N ALA A 19 1.94 -4.02 13.12
CA ALA A 19 0.48 -3.94 13.04
C ALA A 19 -0.08 -4.96 12.03
N VAL A 20 0.56 -5.11 10.87
CA VAL A 20 0.17 -6.13 9.87
C VAL A 20 0.33 -7.54 10.43
N LEU A 21 1.45 -7.85 11.10
CA LEU A 21 1.67 -9.16 11.71
C LEU A 21 0.64 -9.46 12.80
N ALA A 22 0.36 -8.51 13.69
CA ALA A 22 -0.66 -8.67 14.72
C ALA A 22 -2.05 -8.87 14.12
N PHE A 23 -2.41 -8.08 13.10
CA PHE A 23 -3.66 -8.26 12.35
C PHE A 23 -3.76 -9.65 11.72
N VAL A 24 -2.67 -10.14 11.13
CA VAL A 24 -2.61 -11.47 10.52
C VAL A 24 -2.85 -12.58 11.55
N LEU A 25 -2.23 -12.45 12.72
CA LEU A 25 -2.34 -13.43 13.80
C LEU A 25 -3.71 -13.41 14.47
N GLU A 26 -4.30 -12.24 14.66
CA GLU A 26 -5.64 -12.10 15.26
C GLU A 26 -6.74 -12.56 14.29
N ASN A 27 -6.56 -12.31 12.99
CA ASN A 27 -7.58 -12.59 11.97
C ASN A 27 -7.26 -13.89 11.19
N GLN A 28 -6.96 -14.97 11.92
CA GLN A 28 -6.76 -16.32 11.35
C GLN A 28 -8.06 -16.97 10.85
N HIS A 29 -9.22 -16.38 11.17
CA HIS A 29 -10.51 -16.88 10.72
C HIS A 29 -10.61 -16.89 9.19
N ALA A 30 -10.93 -18.06 8.64
CA ALA A 30 -11.12 -18.27 7.21
C ALA A 30 -12.48 -17.70 6.78
N ILE A 31 -12.47 -16.77 5.84
CA ILE A 31 -13.68 -16.11 5.32
C ILE A 31 -13.70 -16.23 3.80
N THR A 32 -14.91 -16.35 3.26
CA THR A 32 -15.17 -16.34 1.83
C THR A 32 -15.55 -14.93 1.40
N LEU A 33 -14.87 -14.35 0.42
CA LEU A 33 -15.31 -13.10 -0.20
C LEU A 33 -16.15 -13.42 -1.43
N SER A 34 -17.29 -12.75 -1.57
CA SER A 34 -18.14 -12.83 -2.75
C SER A 34 -18.17 -11.49 -3.45
N PHE A 35 -17.78 -11.48 -4.73
CA PHE A 35 -17.78 -10.31 -5.59
C PHE A 35 -18.54 -10.63 -6.86
N LEU A 36 -19.57 -9.83 -7.19
CA LEU A 36 -20.35 -9.97 -8.42
C LEU A 36 -20.91 -11.41 -8.63
N GLY A 37 -21.24 -12.10 -7.54
CA GLY A 37 -21.74 -13.49 -7.57
C GLY A 37 -20.65 -14.57 -7.65
N LEU A 38 -19.38 -14.19 -7.84
CA LEU A 38 -18.24 -15.10 -7.79
C LEU A 38 -17.65 -15.12 -6.38
N SER A 39 -17.49 -16.32 -5.81
CA SER A 39 -16.92 -16.50 -4.48
C SER A 39 -15.45 -16.94 -4.56
N THR A 40 -14.63 -16.40 -3.68
CA THR A 40 -13.23 -16.84 -3.51
C THR A 40 -13.15 -18.16 -2.76
N ALA A 41 -11.98 -18.79 -2.72
CA ALA A 41 -11.71 -19.82 -1.73
C ALA A 41 -11.75 -19.23 -0.31
N GLN A 42 -12.03 -20.08 0.68
CA GLN A 42 -11.92 -19.72 2.09
C GLN A 42 -10.46 -19.48 2.44
N LEU A 43 -10.13 -18.22 2.72
CA LEU A 43 -8.79 -17.79 3.10
C LEU A 43 -8.90 -16.93 4.36
N PRO A 44 -7.87 -16.91 5.22
CA PRO A 44 -7.79 -15.97 6.32
C PRO A 44 -7.98 -14.54 5.84
N VAL A 45 -8.77 -13.74 6.57
CA VAL A 45 -9.02 -12.31 6.28
C VAL A 45 -7.73 -11.55 6.04
N SER A 46 -6.70 -11.91 6.80
CA SER A 46 -5.36 -11.35 6.72
C SER A 46 -4.76 -11.36 5.32
N ILE A 47 -4.98 -12.41 4.52
CA ILE A 47 -4.45 -12.52 3.17
C ILE A 47 -5.06 -11.42 2.28
N PHE A 48 -6.36 -11.22 2.36
CA PHE A 48 -7.06 -10.20 1.58
C PHE A 48 -6.61 -8.78 1.95
N VAL A 49 -6.44 -8.51 3.25
CA VAL A 49 -5.98 -7.18 3.74
C VAL A 49 -4.53 -6.92 3.35
N VAL A 50 -3.64 -7.91 3.46
CA VAL A 50 -2.24 -7.76 3.02
C VAL A 50 -2.17 -7.50 1.52
N LEU A 51 -2.94 -8.22 0.70
CA LEU A 51 -3.01 -7.97 -0.75
C LEU A 51 -3.52 -6.57 -1.07
N ALA A 52 -4.56 -6.11 -0.38
CA ALA A 52 -5.08 -4.74 -0.54
C ALA A 52 -4.03 -3.69 -0.15
N LEU A 53 -3.28 -3.92 0.93
CA LEU A 53 -2.21 -3.03 1.38
C LEU A 53 -1.04 -2.97 0.39
N ILE A 54 -0.59 -4.12 -0.12
CA ILE A 54 0.45 -4.18 -1.17
C ILE A 54 -0.05 -3.45 -2.42
N THR A 55 -1.29 -3.70 -2.83
CA THR A 55 -1.88 -3.07 -4.01
C THR A 55 -1.95 -1.55 -3.85
N GLY A 56 -2.44 -1.05 -2.72
CA GLY A 56 -2.46 0.38 -2.40
C GLY A 56 -1.05 1.00 -2.36
N MET A 57 -0.08 0.27 -1.79
CA MET A 57 1.32 0.71 -1.74
C MET A 57 1.97 0.77 -3.12
N LEU A 58 1.57 -0.07 -4.08
CA LEU A 58 2.03 0.01 -5.48
C LEU A 58 1.33 1.13 -6.25
N ILE A 59 0.03 1.32 -6.01
CA ILE A 59 -0.77 2.37 -6.65
C ILE A 59 -0.22 3.77 -6.31
N GLY A 60 0.10 4.06 -5.05
CA GLY A 60 0.57 5.38 -4.63
C GLY A 60 1.79 5.93 -5.41
N PRO A 61 2.91 5.19 -5.49
CA PRO A 61 4.08 5.55 -6.28
C PRO A 61 3.79 5.65 -7.78
N VAL A 62 2.96 4.76 -8.33
CA VAL A 62 2.58 4.81 -9.74
C VAL A 62 1.82 6.10 -10.05
N PHE A 63 0.84 6.47 -9.23
CA PHE A 63 0.12 7.75 -9.36
C PHE A 63 1.08 8.95 -9.24
N THR A 64 2.00 8.91 -8.28
CA THR A 64 3.01 9.97 -8.10
C THR A 64 3.95 10.09 -9.30
N LEU A 65 4.33 8.97 -9.93
CA LEU A 65 5.16 8.95 -11.13
C LEU A 65 4.40 9.50 -12.35
N LEU A 66 3.10 9.17 -12.49
CA LEU A 66 2.27 9.66 -13.59
C LEU A 66 2.04 11.17 -13.51
N THR A 67 1.71 11.71 -12.33
CA THR A 67 1.53 13.16 -12.13
C THR A 67 2.82 13.93 -12.33
N ARG A 68 3.94 13.44 -11.77
CA ARG A 68 5.26 14.09 -11.94
C ARG A 68 5.74 14.14 -13.39
N ARG A 69 5.37 13.14 -14.21
CA ARG A 69 5.65 13.15 -15.66
C ARG A 69 4.83 14.21 -16.39
N HIS A 70 3.59 14.44 -15.96
CA HIS A 70 2.72 15.46 -16.54
C HIS A 70 3.25 16.89 -16.25
N ASP A 71 3.74 17.15 -15.04
CA ASP A 71 4.29 18.45 -14.66
C ASP A 71 5.60 18.78 -15.42
N ARG A 72 6.46 17.78 -15.62
CA ARG A 72 7.68 17.94 -16.44
C ARG A 72 7.38 18.22 -17.91
N ARG A 73 6.34 17.57 -18.48
CA ARG A 73 5.89 17.84 -19.86
C ARG A 73 5.29 19.24 -20.00
N LYS A 74 4.50 19.70 -19.03
CA LYS A 74 4.01 21.09 -19.00
C LYS A 74 5.15 22.09 -18.91
N GLN A 75 6.17 21.86 -18.08
CA GLN A 75 7.34 22.75 -17.99
C GLN A 75 8.20 22.75 -19.27
N ALA A 76 8.38 21.60 -19.92
CA ALA A 76 9.10 21.50 -21.19
C ALA A 76 8.35 22.10 -22.39
N ALA A 77 7.01 22.18 -22.32
CA ALA A 77 6.19 22.87 -23.30
C ALA A 77 5.98 24.37 -22.96
N ALA A 78 6.44 24.83 -21.78
CA ALA A 78 6.19 26.17 -21.26
C ALA A 78 7.48 26.98 -21.00
N GLY A 79 8.55 26.78 -21.76
CA GLY A 79 9.60 27.81 -21.77
C GLY A 79 10.66 27.66 -22.85
N PRO A 80 11.50 28.69 -23.04
CA PRO A 80 11.36 30.09 -22.59
C PRO A 80 10.59 31.00 -23.57
#